data_AF-A0A9D1EGD7-F1
#
_entry.id   AF-A0A9D1EGD7-F1
#
_cell.length_a   1.000
_cell.length_b   1.000
_cell.length_c   1.000
_cell.angle_alpha   90.00
_cell.angle_beta   90.00
_cell.angle_gamma   90.00
#
_symmetry.space_group_name_H-M   'P 1'
#
loop_
_entity.id
_entity.type
_entity.pdbx_description
1 polymer ?
#
loop_
_entity_poly.entity_id
_entity_poly.type
_entity_poly.pdbx_seq_one_letter_code
_entity_poly.pdbx_strand_id
1 'polypeptide(L)'
;MAFTFQINTDVEFIHDENLLKKAEENKPVIQTRKVFPVCIAELIKDETQLNGITAKQSKKNLSQLPSYGWKRDDRLILDFGDHMVGKFEIDIDQTGSPMDAPLYLRIKFAEVPSELEAESRDYNGWLSRSWIQEEFVHFDQLPAKLFLPRRYSFRYVELKIIDTSPKWQAVFSNPTVTTETSADSS
;
A
#
# COMPACT_ATOMS: atom_id res chain seq x y z
N MET A 1 22.22 5.41 16.99
CA MET A 1 23.40 4.54 16.74
C MET A 1 22.93 3.40 15.87
N ALA A 2 23.50 3.22 14.68
CA ALA A 2 23.21 2.03 13.87
C ALA A 2 23.82 0.81 14.60
N PHE A 3 22.99 -0.16 14.96
CA PHE A 3 23.43 -1.40 15.58
C PHE A 3 24.21 -2.20 14.52
N THR A 4 25.49 -2.49 14.75
CA THR A 4 26.27 -3.38 13.89
C THR A 4 25.94 -4.83 14.24
N PHE A 5 25.15 -5.48 13.39
CA PHE A 5 24.72 -6.87 13.57
C PHE A 5 25.31 -7.73 12.45
N GLN A 6 25.95 -8.86 12.80
CA GLN A 6 26.45 -9.90 11.88
C GLN A 6 27.27 -9.40 10.67
N ILE A 7 28.26 -8.54 10.94
CA ILE A 7 29.27 -8.19 9.92
C ILE A 7 30.31 -9.31 9.90
N ASN A 8 30.01 -10.37 9.14
CA ASN A 8 30.82 -11.58 9.04
C ASN A 8 31.85 -11.45 7.92
N THR A 9 32.85 -10.58 8.09
CA THR A 9 33.91 -10.34 7.09
C THR A 9 34.75 -11.57 6.78
N ASP A 10 34.82 -12.51 7.73
CA ASP A 10 35.70 -13.68 7.66
C ASP A 10 34.95 -14.93 7.19
N VAL A 11 33.67 -14.80 6.81
CA VAL A 11 32.88 -15.90 6.27
C VAL A 11 33.15 -16.05 4.77
N GLU A 12 33.68 -17.21 4.39
CA GLU A 12 33.84 -17.61 3.00
C GLU A 12 32.59 -18.35 2.50
N PHE A 13 32.04 -17.91 1.37
CA PHE A 13 30.90 -18.54 0.73
C PHE A 13 31.36 -19.43 -0.43
N ILE A 14 31.00 -20.72 -0.36
CA ILE A 14 31.22 -21.67 -1.46
C ILE A 14 29.94 -21.70 -2.31
N HIS A 15 30.08 -21.39 -3.60
CA HIS A 15 28.98 -21.40 -4.56
C HIS A 15 29.06 -22.67 -5.43
N ASP A 16 28.05 -23.54 -5.33
CA ASP A 16 27.95 -24.73 -6.18
C ASP A 16 27.14 -24.40 -7.44
N GLU A 17 27.85 -24.26 -8.55
CA GLU A 17 27.27 -23.93 -9.87
C GLU A 17 26.23 -24.95 -10.34
N ASN A 18 26.36 -26.23 -9.97
CA ASN A 18 25.37 -27.25 -10.37
C ASN A 18 24.05 -27.04 -9.64
N LEU A 19 24.10 -26.68 -8.35
CA LEU A 19 22.90 -26.37 -7.56
C LEU A 19 22.26 -25.05 -8.01
N LEU A 20 23.06 -24.04 -8.34
CA LEU A 20 22.57 -22.76 -8.86
C LEU A 20 21.86 -22.95 -10.20
N LYS A 21 22.45 -23.72 -11.12
CA LYS A 21 21.82 -24.07 -12.40
C LYS A 21 20.49 -24.80 -12.20
N LYS A 22 20.46 -25.79 -11.31
CA LYS A 22 19.22 -26.50 -10.99
C LYS A 22 18.15 -25.57 -10.42
N ALA A 23 18.52 -24.62 -9.55
CA ALA A 23 17.57 -23.64 -9.02
C ALA A 23 17.01 -22.72 -10.12
N GLU A 24 17.85 -22.28 -11.06
CA GLU A 24 17.43 -21.47 -12.21
C GLU A 24 16.44 -22.22 -13.12
N GLU A 25 16.75 -23.47 -13.46
CA GLU A 25 15.89 -24.33 -14.30
C GLU A 25 14.53 -24.62 -13.66
N ASN A 26 14.41 -24.50 -12.34
CA ASN A 26 13.19 -24.74 -11.58
C ASN A 26 12.50 -23.45 -11.10
N LYS A 27 12.84 -22.28 -11.66
CA LYS A 27 12.11 -21.04 -11.36
C LYS A 27 10.65 -21.16 -11.79
N PRO A 28 9.68 -20.96 -10.87
CA PRO A 28 8.28 -21.07 -11.22
C PRO A 28 7.82 -19.90 -12.08
N VAL A 29 6.77 -20.13 -12.86
CA VAL A 29 6.05 -19.06 -13.54
C VAL A 29 5.20 -18.31 -12.52
N ILE A 30 5.30 -16.98 -12.51
CA ILE A 30 4.45 -16.14 -11.68
C ILE A 30 3.11 -15.95 -12.37
N GLN A 31 2.05 -16.40 -11.70
CA GLN A 31 0.67 -16.19 -12.11
C GLN A 31 0.17 -14.84 -11.58
N THR A 32 -0.61 -14.14 -12.40
CA THR A 32 -1.15 -12.83 -12.05
C THR A 32 -2.66 -12.75 -12.18
N ARG A 33 -3.32 -12.09 -11.23
CA ARG A 33 -4.75 -11.82 -11.29
C ARG A 33 -5.05 -10.39 -10.83
N LYS A 34 -5.96 -9.72 -11.53
CA LYS A 34 -6.49 -8.42 -11.11
C LYS A 34 -7.56 -8.59 -10.05
N VAL A 35 -7.42 -7.89 -8.93
CA VAL A 35 -8.37 -7.87 -7.81
C VAL A 35 -8.75 -6.42 -7.49
N PHE A 36 -9.98 -6.23 -7.03
CA PHE A 36 -10.58 -4.95 -6.68
C PHE A 36 -10.91 -4.94 -5.18
N PRO A 37 -10.91 -3.77 -4.52
CA PRO A 37 -11.36 -3.69 -3.14
C PRO A 37 -12.85 -4.05 -3.02
N VAL A 38 -13.26 -4.52 -1.85
CA VAL A 38 -14.64 -4.93 -1.58
C VAL A 38 -15.46 -3.79 -0.95
N CYS A 39 -14.82 -2.93 -0.16
CA CYS A 39 -15.47 -1.78 0.46
C CYS A 39 -14.50 -0.66 0.84
N ILE A 40 -15.07 0.49 1.20
CA ILE A 40 -14.37 1.55 1.93
C ILE A 40 -14.48 1.22 3.42
N ALA A 41 -13.38 1.32 4.16
CA ALA A 41 -13.33 0.99 5.57
C ALA A 41 -13.11 2.23 6.45
N GLU A 42 -13.48 2.10 7.72
CA GLU A 42 -13.23 3.04 8.81
C GLU A 42 -12.58 2.31 9.97
N LEU A 43 -11.56 2.91 10.57
CA LEU A 43 -10.90 2.35 11.75
C LEU A 43 -11.68 2.71 13.01
N ILE A 44 -11.89 1.71 13.85
CA ILE A 44 -12.63 1.82 15.10
C ILE A 44 -11.79 1.21 16.21
N LYS A 45 -11.77 1.89 17.36
CA LYS A 45 -11.16 1.36 18.58
C LYS A 45 -12.03 0.21 19.11
N ASP A 46 -11.39 -0.93 19.27
CA ASP A 46 -12.00 -2.14 19.82
C ASP A 46 -10.91 -2.91 20.57
N GLU A 47 -10.88 -2.78 21.90
CA GLU A 47 -9.88 -3.40 22.79
C GLU A 47 -9.89 -4.94 22.73
N THR A 48 -10.95 -5.55 22.19
CA THR A 48 -11.04 -7.00 22.02
C THR A 48 -10.29 -7.50 20.79
N GLN A 49 -9.87 -6.59 19.91
CA GLN A 49 -9.22 -6.89 18.64
C GLN A 49 -7.71 -6.70 18.74
N LEU A 50 -6.97 -7.25 17.77
CA LEU A 50 -5.52 -7.16 17.73
C LEU A 50 -5.07 -5.69 17.78
N ASN A 51 -4.24 -5.36 18.77
CA ASN A 51 -3.74 -4.01 19.04
C ASN A 51 -4.85 -2.95 19.22
N GLY A 52 -6.04 -3.36 19.63
CA GLY A 52 -7.13 -2.46 20.01
C GLY A 52 -7.82 -1.74 18.86
N ILE A 53 -7.58 -2.14 17.60
CA ILE A 53 -8.11 -1.49 16.39
C ILE A 53 -8.74 -2.52 15.47
N THR A 54 -9.90 -2.20 14.92
CA THR A 54 -10.56 -2.97 13.87
C THR A 54 -11.01 -2.07 12.73
N ALA A 55 -11.26 -2.69 11.57
CA ALA A 55 -11.81 -2.01 10.40
C ALA A 55 -13.29 -2.41 10.24
N LYS A 56 -14.19 -1.44 10.11
CA LYS A 56 -15.59 -1.69 9.71
C LYS A 56 -15.88 -1.03 8.38
N GLN A 57 -16.84 -1.60 7.65
CA GLN A 57 -17.32 -1.00 6.42
C GLN A 57 -17.90 0.39 6.68
N SER A 58 -17.42 1.38 5.92
CA SER A 58 -17.91 2.75 5.94
C SER A 58 -19.33 2.85 5.37
N LYS A 59 -20.02 3.95 5.70
CA LYS A 59 -21.26 4.34 5.03
C LYS A 59 -21.04 4.77 3.57
N LYS A 60 -19.82 5.19 3.20
CA LYS A 60 -19.49 5.53 1.81
C LYS A 60 -19.48 4.27 0.95
N ASN A 61 -20.08 4.35 -0.24
CA ASN A 61 -20.13 3.22 -1.15
C ASN A 61 -18.94 3.23 -2.11
N LEU A 62 -18.24 2.10 -2.23
CA LEU A 62 -17.11 1.96 -3.15
C LEU A 62 -17.51 2.20 -4.61
N SER A 63 -18.74 1.85 -5.02
CA SER A 63 -19.22 2.12 -6.39
C SER A 63 -19.36 3.61 -6.71
N GLN A 64 -19.44 4.45 -5.67
CA GLN A 64 -19.52 5.89 -5.75
C GLN A 64 -18.17 6.56 -5.48
N LEU A 65 -17.06 5.81 -5.45
CA LEU A 65 -15.73 6.37 -5.18
C LEU A 65 -15.41 7.63 -6.01
N PRO A 66 -15.74 7.69 -7.33
CA PRO A 66 -15.46 8.88 -8.15
C PRO A 66 -16.32 10.11 -7.82
N SER A 67 -17.37 9.98 -7.01
CA SER A 67 -18.21 11.12 -6.59
C SER A 67 -17.73 11.78 -5.29
N TYR A 68 -16.73 11.18 -4.62
CA TYR A 68 -16.16 11.72 -3.39
C TYR A 68 -14.89 12.52 -3.69
N GLY A 69 -14.89 13.79 -3.26
CA GLY A 69 -13.69 14.61 -3.18
C GLY A 69 -12.99 14.47 -1.83
N TRP A 70 -11.67 14.43 -1.86
CA TRP A 70 -10.80 14.28 -0.69
C TRP A 70 -9.84 15.48 -0.63
N LYS A 71 -9.80 16.14 0.53
CA LYS A 71 -9.01 17.35 0.80
C LYS A 71 -7.81 17.01 1.67
N ARG A 72 -6.93 17.99 1.89
CA ARG A 72 -5.91 17.97 2.94
C ARG A 72 -6.43 17.31 4.22
N ASP A 73 -5.61 16.43 4.78
CA ASP A 73 -5.84 15.65 6.00
C ASP A 73 -6.94 14.57 5.91
N ASP A 74 -7.69 14.50 4.80
CA ASP A 74 -8.61 13.39 4.59
C ASP A 74 -7.84 12.09 4.31
N ARG A 75 -8.44 10.97 4.75
CA ARG A 75 -7.95 9.62 4.48
C ARG A 75 -9.04 8.74 3.90
N LEU A 76 -8.70 7.98 2.87
CA LEU A 76 -9.51 6.92 2.29
C LEU A 76 -8.86 5.58 2.61
N ILE A 77 -9.60 4.65 3.20
CA ILE A 77 -9.12 3.28 3.46
C ILE A 77 -9.91 2.31 2.59
N LEU A 78 -9.21 1.54 1.79
CA LEU A 78 -9.76 0.48 0.95
C LEU A 78 -9.49 -0.88 1.61
N ASP A 79 -10.54 -1.67 1.83
CA ASP A 79 -10.42 -3.07 2.28
C ASP A 79 -10.55 -3.98 1.05
N PHE A 80 -9.54 -4.82 0.81
CA PHE A 80 -9.57 -5.84 -0.25
C PHE A 80 -10.29 -7.13 0.16
N GLY A 81 -10.76 -7.22 1.40
CA GLY A 81 -11.51 -8.34 1.95
C GLY A 81 -10.65 -9.53 2.36
N ASP A 82 -9.49 -9.68 1.74
CA ASP A 82 -8.51 -10.73 2.00
C ASP A 82 -7.08 -10.21 1.82
N HIS A 83 -6.08 -11.01 2.20
CA HIS A 83 -4.68 -10.69 2.03
C HIS A 83 -4.26 -10.78 0.55
N MET A 84 -3.58 -9.73 0.09
CA MET A 84 -3.12 -9.55 -1.28
C MET A 84 -1.59 -9.42 -1.29
N VAL A 85 -0.95 -10.03 -2.29
CA VAL A 85 0.46 -9.79 -2.60
C VAL A 85 0.56 -9.37 -4.06
N GLY A 86 1.02 -8.16 -4.36
CA GLY A 86 1.02 -7.65 -5.73
C GLY A 86 1.34 -6.17 -5.89
N LYS A 87 1.04 -5.63 -7.07
CA LYS A 87 1.29 -4.23 -7.45
C LYS A 87 -0.01 -3.45 -7.47
N PHE A 88 -0.02 -2.30 -6.82
CA PHE A 88 -1.20 -1.45 -6.67
C PHE A 88 -1.27 -0.37 -7.75
N GLU A 89 -2.47 -0.13 -8.26
CA GLU A 89 -2.78 0.88 -9.26
C GLU A 89 -4.08 1.61 -8.90
N ILE A 90 -4.15 2.91 -9.16
CA ILE A 90 -5.38 3.70 -9.00
C ILE A 90 -5.38 4.91 -9.94
N ASP A 91 -6.56 5.30 -10.42
CA ASP A 91 -6.73 6.52 -11.20
C ASP A 91 -7.08 7.69 -10.27
N ILE A 92 -6.43 8.83 -10.50
CA ILE A 92 -6.56 10.05 -9.69
C ILE A 92 -7.00 11.19 -10.61
N ASP A 93 -8.07 11.87 -10.23
CA ASP A 93 -8.59 13.06 -10.89
C ASP A 93 -8.80 14.19 -9.85
N GLN A 94 -9.36 15.31 -10.26
CA GLN A 94 -9.67 16.44 -9.39
C GLN A 94 -11.09 16.99 -9.61
N THR A 95 -11.59 17.69 -8.59
CA THR A 95 -12.85 18.44 -8.65
C THR A 95 -12.76 19.76 -7.91
N GLY A 96 -13.64 20.71 -8.24
CA GLY A 96 -13.64 22.07 -7.70
C GLY A 96 -12.99 23.06 -8.67
N SER A 97 -12.15 23.95 -8.15
CA SER A 97 -11.41 24.91 -8.97
C SER A 97 -10.28 24.23 -9.74
N PRO A 98 -9.72 24.88 -10.79
CA PRO A 98 -8.47 24.41 -11.38
C PRO A 98 -7.36 24.29 -10.33
N MET A 99 -6.60 23.20 -10.45
CA MET A 99 -5.48 22.88 -9.58
C MET A 99 -4.44 24.00 -9.58
N ASP A 100 -4.17 24.56 -8.40
CA ASP A 100 -3.22 25.65 -8.17
C ASP A 100 -2.06 25.26 -7.23
N ALA A 101 -1.98 23.99 -6.85
CA ALA A 101 -0.88 23.39 -6.09
C ALA A 101 -0.83 21.87 -6.33
N PRO A 102 0.33 21.20 -6.17
CA PRO A 102 0.46 19.74 -6.29
C PRO A 102 -0.44 18.96 -5.32
N LEU A 103 -0.77 17.72 -5.69
CA LEU A 103 -1.26 16.72 -4.74
C LEU A 103 -0.07 16.11 -4.02
N TYR A 104 0.01 16.23 -2.69
CA TYR A 104 0.93 15.43 -1.89
C TYR A 104 0.18 14.28 -1.21
N LEU A 105 0.43 13.06 -1.67
CA LEU A 105 -0.28 11.85 -1.26
C LEU A 105 0.67 10.88 -0.55
N ARG A 106 0.24 10.38 0.60
CA ARG A 106 0.83 9.19 1.23
C ARG A 106 -0.05 7.98 0.94
N ILE A 107 0.57 6.91 0.45
CA ILE A 107 -0.06 5.60 0.35
C ILE A 107 0.57 4.70 1.41
N LYS A 108 -0.26 4.01 2.19
CA LYS A 108 0.21 3.07 3.21
C LYS A 108 -0.53 1.74 3.08
N PHE A 109 0.24 0.66 3.12
CA PHE A 109 -0.25 -0.71 3.01
C PHE A 109 -0.18 -1.38 4.37
N ALA A 110 -1.21 -2.16 4.72
CA ALA A 110 -1.30 -2.83 6.00
C ALA A 110 -1.93 -4.23 5.87
N GLU A 111 -1.38 -5.20 6.59
CA GLU A 111 -1.96 -6.54 6.70
C GLU A 111 -3.10 -6.54 7.72
N VAL A 112 -2.92 -5.83 8.84
CA VAL A 112 -3.93 -5.66 9.89
C VAL A 112 -4.31 -4.19 10.11
N PRO A 113 -5.55 -3.90 10.55
CA PRO A 113 -6.04 -2.52 10.69
C PRO A 113 -5.18 -1.63 11.59
N SER A 114 -4.60 -2.20 12.65
CA SER A 114 -3.79 -1.45 13.62
C SER A 114 -2.51 -0.85 13.03
N GLU A 115 -1.97 -1.44 11.96
CA GLU A 115 -0.79 -0.89 11.28
C GLU A 115 -1.10 0.46 10.63
N LEU A 116 -2.34 0.72 10.20
CA LEU A 116 -2.72 2.01 9.61
C LEU A 116 -2.65 3.15 10.62
N GLU A 117 -3.02 2.92 11.89
CA GLU A 117 -2.92 3.93 12.96
C GLU A 117 -1.48 4.20 13.41
N ALA A 118 -0.57 3.23 13.29
CA ALA A 118 0.81 3.36 13.76
C ALA A 118 1.68 4.18 12.81
N GLU A 119 2.28 5.29 13.25
CA GLU A 119 3.13 6.09 12.36
C GLU A 119 4.55 5.52 12.24
N SER A 120 5.07 5.43 11.01
CA SER A 120 6.39 4.85 10.73
C SER A 120 7.51 5.58 11.45
N ARG A 121 7.40 6.90 11.59
CA ARG A 121 8.38 7.74 12.30
C ARG A 121 8.53 7.36 13.77
N ASP A 122 7.48 6.79 14.38
CA ASP A 122 7.43 6.43 15.80
C ASP A 122 7.93 4.98 16.03
N TYR A 123 8.23 4.24 14.96
CA TYR A 123 8.82 2.91 15.05
C TYR A 123 10.21 2.97 15.70
N ASN A 124 10.34 2.27 16.83
CA ASN A 124 11.58 2.08 17.55
C ASN A 124 11.88 0.58 17.69
N GLY A 125 12.58 0.03 16.70
CA GLY A 125 13.02 -1.35 16.70
C GLY A 125 14.34 -1.53 15.95
N TRP A 126 14.89 -2.73 16.02
CA TRP A 126 16.20 -3.05 15.45
C TRP A 126 16.14 -3.42 13.96
N LEU A 127 14.97 -3.83 13.45
CA LEU A 127 14.77 -4.05 12.02
C LEU A 127 14.70 -2.69 11.30
N SER A 128 15.11 -2.68 10.04
CA SER A 128 15.01 -1.46 9.24
C SER A 128 13.56 -1.02 9.08
N ARG A 129 13.30 0.26 9.34
CA ARG A 129 12.00 0.90 9.06
C ARG A 129 11.58 0.81 7.59
N SER A 130 12.53 0.58 6.68
CA SER A 130 12.24 0.43 5.25
C SER A 130 11.32 -0.74 4.90
N TRP A 131 11.08 -1.66 5.84
CA TRP A 131 10.08 -2.72 5.70
C TRP A 131 8.64 -2.22 5.83
N ILE A 132 8.42 -1.07 6.47
CA ILE A 132 7.10 -0.44 6.52
C ILE A 132 6.73 -0.01 5.10
N GLN A 133 5.57 -0.48 4.64
CA GLN A 133 5.12 -0.34 3.27
C GLN A 133 4.37 0.98 3.09
N GLU A 134 5.11 2.06 2.84
CA GLU A 134 4.56 3.38 2.57
C GLU A 134 5.26 4.09 1.42
N GLU A 135 4.51 4.90 0.70
CA GLU A 135 4.97 5.70 -0.44
C GLU A 135 4.49 7.14 -0.27
N PHE A 136 5.34 8.07 -0.69
CA PHE A 136 5.08 9.50 -0.65
C PHE A 136 5.26 10.06 -2.05
N VAL A 137 4.16 10.46 -2.69
CA VAL A 137 4.13 10.86 -4.10
C VAL A 137 3.56 12.26 -4.27
N HIS A 138 4.14 13.00 -5.21
CA HIS A 138 3.65 14.30 -5.64
C HIS A 138 3.09 14.19 -7.06
N PHE A 139 1.90 14.73 -7.29
CA PHE A 139 1.36 14.93 -8.63
C PHE A 139 1.24 16.43 -8.91
N ASP A 140 1.97 16.91 -9.91
CA ASP A 140 1.88 18.30 -10.37
C ASP A 140 0.74 18.51 -11.37
N GLN A 141 0.22 17.43 -11.96
CA GLN A 141 -0.86 17.46 -12.95
C GLN A 141 -1.82 16.29 -12.73
N LEU A 142 -3.11 16.58 -12.80
CA LEU A 142 -4.22 15.61 -12.79
C LEU A 142 -5.13 15.87 -14.01
N PRO A 143 -5.77 14.85 -14.59
CA PRO A 143 -5.82 13.46 -14.14
C PRO A 143 -4.51 12.69 -14.36
N ALA A 144 -4.24 11.70 -13.51
CA ALA A 144 -3.07 10.83 -13.61
C ALA A 144 -3.42 9.39 -13.17
N LYS A 145 -2.69 8.42 -13.72
CA LYS A 145 -2.73 7.04 -13.26
C LYS A 145 -1.53 6.76 -12.35
N LEU A 146 -1.78 6.42 -11.10
CA LEU A 146 -0.75 5.95 -10.18
C LEU A 146 -0.51 4.47 -10.41
N PHE A 147 0.72 4.10 -10.78
CA PHE A 147 1.19 2.73 -10.85
C PHE A 147 2.41 2.59 -9.93
N LEU A 148 2.30 1.81 -8.86
CA LEU A 148 3.42 1.60 -7.95
C LEU A 148 4.29 0.43 -8.41
N PRO A 149 5.61 0.63 -8.59
CA PRO A 149 6.48 -0.40 -9.17
C PRO A 149 6.85 -1.53 -8.20
N ARG A 150 6.77 -1.28 -6.88
CA ARG A 150 7.08 -2.26 -5.84
C ARG A 150 5.93 -3.26 -5.67
N ARG A 151 6.29 -4.46 -5.20
CA ARG A 151 5.35 -5.49 -4.75
C ARG A 151 5.06 -5.29 -3.26
N TYR A 152 3.78 -5.21 -2.91
CA TYR A 152 3.28 -5.03 -1.55
C TYR A 152 2.57 -6.29 -1.05
N SER A 153 2.45 -6.42 0.26
CA SER A 153 1.71 -7.48 0.97
C SER A 153 0.79 -6.82 1.99
N PHE A 154 -0.53 -6.94 1.79
CA PHE A 154 -1.53 -6.15 2.51
C PHE A 154 -2.94 -6.69 2.35
N ARG A 155 -3.84 -6.29 3.25
CA ARG A 155 -5.29 -6.35 3.04
C ARG A 155 -5.89 -4.95 2.86
N TYR A 156 -5.31 -3.95 3.53
CA TYR A 156 -5.81 -2.57 3.54
C TYR A 156 -4.84 -1.63 2.83
N VAL A 157 -5.41 -0.63 2.15
CA VAL A 157 -4.66 0.49 1.55
C VAL A 157 -5.23 1.79 2.07
N GLU A 158 -4.41 2.60 2.73
CA GLU A 158 -4.73 3.98 3.10
C GLU A 158 -4.16 4.94 2.05
N LEU A 159 -5.02 5.83 1.56
CA LEU A 159 -4.68 6.98 0.73
C LEU A 159 -4.93 8.23 1.58
N LYS A 160 -3.86 8.82 2.10
CA LYS A 160 -3.90 10.01 2.97
C LYS A 160 -3.41 11.23 2.20
N ILE A 161 -4.28 12.22 2.05
CA ILE A 161 -3.94 13.49 1.43
C ILE A 161 -3.11 14.28 2.44
N ILE A 162 -1.80 14.31 2.26
CA ILE A 162 -0.91 15.10 3.12
C ILE A 162 -1.16 16.58 2.85
N ASP A 163 -1.25 16.97 1.58
CA ASP A 163 -1.57 18.35 1.23
C ASP A 163 -2.24 18.49 -0.14
N THR A 164 -3.18 19.44 -0.21
CA THR A 164 -3.74 20.08 -1.41
C THR A 164 -4.08 21.53 -1.08
N SER A 165 -4.25 22.36 -2.10
CA SER A 165 -4.87 23.68 -1.92
C SER A 165 -6.36 23.54 -1.54
N PRO A 166 -6.93 24.44 -0.70
CA PRO A 166 -8.34 24.39 -0.35
C PRO A 166 -9.33 24.57 -1.51
N LYS A 167 -8.86 25.01 -2.69
CA LYS A 167 -9.71 25.33 -3.85
C LYS A 167 -10.21 24.12 -4.63
N TRP A 168 -9.56 22.97 -4.48
CA TRP A 168 -9.82 21.76 -5.25
C TRP A 168 -9.65 20.52 -4.36
N GLN A 169 -10.12 19.37 -4.84
CA GLN A 169 -10.12 18.11 -4.09
C GLN A 169 -9.69 16.96 -5.02
N ALA A 170 -8.95 15.99 -4.48
CA ALA A 170 -8.60 14.78 -5.22
C ALA A 170 -9.80 13.85 -5.32
N VAL A 171 -9.93 13.17 -6.45
CA VAL A 171 -10.97 12.17 -6.74
C VAL A 171 -10.26 10.87 -7.11
N PHE A 172 -10.70 9.76 -6.54
CA PHE A 172 -10.10 8.46 -6.79
C PHE A 172 -11.05 7.56 -7.57
N SER A 173 -10.52 6.72 -8.45
CA SER A 173 -11.30 5.74 -9.20
C SER A 173 -10.48 4.52 -9.58
N ASN A 174 -11.16 3.41 -9.88
CA ASN A 174 -10.55 2.15 -10.35
C ASN A 174 -9.36 1.62 -9.52
N PRO A 175 -9.41 1.59 -8.18
CA PRO A 175 -8.36 0.97 -7.38
C PRO A 175 -8.26 -0.53 -7.71
N THR A 176 -7.05 -0.98 -8.02
CA THR A 176 -6.80 -2.39 -8.34
C THR A 176 -5.45 -2.85 -7.82
N VAL A 177 -5.35 -4.15 -7.58
CA VAL A 177 -4.08 -4.83 -7.36
C VAL A 177 -3.91 -5.92 -8.41
N THR A 178 -2.76 -5.95 -9.06
CA THR A 178 -2.32 -7.09 -9.85
C THR A 178 -1.57 -8.02 -8.89
N THR A 179 -2.27 -9.04 -8.40
CA THR A 179 -1.71 -10.06 -7.50
C THR A 179 -0.69 -10.92 -8.23
N GLU A 180 0.32 -11.41 -7.49
CA GLU A 180 1.42 -12.23 -8.01
C GLU A 180 1.61 -13.46 -7.11
N THR A 181 1.48 -14.66 -7.66
CA THR A 181 1.70 -15.93 -6.93
C THR A 181 2.45 -16.95 -7.80
N SER A 182 3.30 -17.75 -7.16
CA SER A 182 3.90 -18.94 -7.79
C SER A 182 3.21 -20.24 -7.38
N ALA A 183 2.21 -20.17 -6.50
CA ALA A 183 1.46 -21.34 -6.06
C ALA A 183 0.46 -21.75 -7.14
N ASP A 184 0.16 -23.05 -7.19
CA ASP A 184 -0.85 -23.58 -8.10
C ASP A 184 -2.23 -23.02 -7.76
N SER A 185 -2.98 -22.67 -8.80
CA SER A 185 -4.34 -22.13 -8.70
C SER A 185 -5.41 -23.22 -8.60
N SER A 186 -5.03 -24.44 -8.19
CA SER A 186 -5.88 -25.64 -8.16
C SER A 186 -6.94 -25.60 -7.07
#